data_AF-A0A357N7D0-F1
#
_entry.id   AF-A0A357N7D0-F1
#
_cell.length_a   1.000
_cell.length_b   1.000
_cell.length_c   1.000
_cell.angle_alpha   90.00
_cell.angle_beta   90.00
_cell.angle_gamma   90.00
#
_symmetry.space_group_name_H-M   'P 1'
#
loop_
_entity.id
_entity.type
_entity.pdbx_description
1 polymer ?
#
loop_
_entity_poly.entity_id
_entity_poly.type
_entity_poly.pdbx_seq_one_letter_code
_entity_poly.pdbx_strand_id
1 'polypeptide(L)' 'GSDKKLPYFSTDAEDNPALGCRAIRWCLQEKEVFRTQLRALLKASVAGDLWIMFPMIAVPEELRAAKNLLADIRQ' A
#
# COMPACT_ATOMS: atom_id res chain seq x y z
N GLY A 1 7.68 -4.99 -6.37
CA GLY A 1 8.52 -3.82 -6.06
C GLY A 1 9.88 -4.04 -6.67
N SER A 2 10.97 -3.91 -5.89
CA SER A 2 12.32 -4.12 -6.40
C SER A 2 12.63 -5.59 -6.70
N ASP A 3 12.72 -6.44 -5.65
CA ASP A 3 13.16 -7.83 -5.83
C ASP A 3 12.01 -8.85 -5.76
N LYS A 4 10.81 -8.36 -5.44
CA LYS A 4 9.58 -9.14 -5.30
C LYS A 4 8.66 -8.84 -6.47
N LYS A 5 8.98 -9.39 -7.64
CA LYS A 5 8.09 -9.38 -8.80
C LYS A 5 6.98 -10.40 -8.58
N LEU A 6 5.74 -10.00 -8.81
CA LEU A 6 4.58 -10.88 -8.73
C LEU A 6 4.27 -11.35 -10.15
N PRO A 7 4.28 -12.66 -10.46
CA PRO A 7 4.14 -13.16 -11.83
C PRO A 7 2.85 -12.73 -12.54
N TYR A 8 1.83 -12.38 -11.77
CA TYR A 8 0.51 -11.96 -12.25
C TYR A 8 0.34 -10.43 -12.37
N PHE A 9 1.36 -9.64 -12.01
CA PHE A 9 1.35 -8.20 -12.23
C PHE A 9 2.25 -7.84 -13.41
N SER A 10 1.65 -7.27 -14.45
CA SER A 10 2.37 -6.62 -15.54
C SER A 10 2.90 -5.27 -15.04
N THR A 11 4.09 -5.26 -14.46
CA THR A 11 4.81 -4.01 -14.20
C THR A 11 5.75 -3.74 -15.36
N ASP A 12 5.69 -2.53 -15.92
CA ASP A 12 6.67 -2.07 -16.91
C ASP A 12 8.09 -2.20 -16.36
N ALA A 13 9.04 -2.48 -17.23
CA ALA A 13 10.44 -2.53 -16.84
C ALA A 13 10.91 -1.12 -16.46
N GLU A 14 11.28 -0.93 -15.20
CA GLU A 14 11.91 0.29 -14.72
C GLU A 14 13.44 0.12 -14.73
N ASP A 15 14.16 1.18 -15.11
CA ASP A 15 15.63 1.18 -15.12
C ASP A 15 16.22 0.90 -13.73
N ASN A 16 15.56 1.41 -12.67
CA ASN A 16 15.94 1.15 -11.29
C ASN A 16 14.70 0.85 -10.41
N PRO A 17 14.35 -0.43 -10.23
CA PRO A 17 13.22 -0.86 -9.40
C PRO A 17 13.33 -0.46 -7.92
N ALA A 18 14.54 -0.17 -7.42
CA ALA A 18 14.74 0.25 -6.05
C ALA A 18 14.19 1.66 -5.80
N LEU A 19 14.26 2.53 -6.81
CA LEU A 19 13.85 3.93 -6.78
C LEU A 19 12.50 4.20 -7.47
N GLY A 20 11.95 3.23 -8.19
CA GLY A 20 10.71 3.39 -8.96
C GLY A 20 9.41 3.20 -8.18
N CYS A 21 8.39 2.66 -8.86
CA CYS A 21 7.02 2.51 -8.36
C CYS A 21 6.88 1.26 -7.48
N ARG A 22 6.95 1.46 -6.16
CA ARG A 22 6.90 0.40 -5.16
C ARG A 22 6.20 0.86 -3.89
N ALA A 23 5.84 -0.09 -3.03
CA ALA A 23 5.33 0.18 -1.68
C ALA A 23 4.17 1.19 -1.71
N ILE A 24 4.23 2.26 -0.91
CA ILE A 24 3.13 3.23 -0.84
C ILE A 24 2.79 3.87 -2.18
N ARG A 25 3.77 4.12 -3.05
CA ARG A 25 3.55 4.76 -4.36
C ARG A 25 2.64 3.91 -5.24
N TRP A 26 2.96 2.62 -5.32
CA TRP A 26 2.14 1.66 -6.05
C TRP A 26 0.76 1.48 -5.39
N CYS A 27 0.70 1.41 -4.06
CA CYS A 27 -0.59 1.31 -3.34
C CYS A 27 -1.52 2.52 -3.57
N LEU A 28 -0.96 3.73 -3.70
CA LEU A 28 -1.74 4.94 -3.98
C LEU A 28 -2.15 5.06 -5.46
N GLN A 29 -1.40 4.43 -6.37
CA GLN A 29 -1.78 4.28 -7.77
C GLN A 29 -2.87 3.21 -7.94
N GLU A 30 -2.68 2.02 -7.36
CA GLU A 30 -3.58 0.86 -7.43
C GLU A 30 -4.50 0.78 -6.20
N LYS A 31 -5.38 1.79 -6.06
CA LYS A 31 -6.20 1.98 -4.86
C LYS A 31 -7.12 0.78 -4.55
N GLU A 32 -7.62 0.05 -5.54
CA GLU A 32 -8.53 -1.09 -5.30
C GLU A 32 -7.82 -2.27 -4.61
N VAL A 33 -6.58 -2.56 -5.00
CA VAL A 33 -5.77 -3.57 -4.33
C VAL A 33 -5.44 -3.12 -2.91
N PHE A 34 -5.05 -1.84 -2.74
CA PHE A 34 -4.74 -1.31 -1.43
C PHE A 34 -5.95 -1.29 -0.49
N ARG A 35 -7.13 -0.91 -0.99
CA ARG A 35 -8.42 -0.99 -0.27
C ARG A 35 -8.69 -2.40 0.22
N THR A 36 -8.46 -3.41 -0.62
CA THR A 36 -8.64 -4.81 -0.25
C THR A 36 -7.72 -5.22 0.90
N GLN A 37 -6.45 -4.82 0.85
CA GLN A 37 -5.50 -5.10 1.93
C GLN A 37 -5.88 -4.40 3.24
N LEU A 38 -6.21 -3.10 3.20
CA LEU A 38 -6.60 -2.34 4.39
C LEU A 38 -7.87 -2.91 5.03
N ARG A 39 -8.86 -3.30 4.23
CA ARG A 39 -10.07 -3.97 4.72
C ARG A 39 -9.76 -5.29 5.41
N ALA A 40 -8.84 -6.08 4.86
CA ALA A 40 -8.42 -7.34 5.48
C ALA A 40 -7.71 -7.10 6.82
N LEU A 41 -6.85 -6.10 6.93
CA LEU A 41 -6.18 -5.72 8.18
C LEU A 41 -7.19 -5.26 9.25
N LEU A 42 -8.15 -4.41 8.88
CA LEU A 42 -9.22 -3.97 9.79
C LEU A 42 -10.11 -5.14 10.27
N LYS A 43 -10.36 -6.13 9.41
CA LYS A 43 -11.07 -7.34 9.83
C LYS A 43 -10.23 -8.16 10.80
N ALA A 44 -8.92 -8.28 10.58
CA ALA A 44 -8.03 -9.04 11.45
C ALA A 44 -7.82 -8.37 12.82
N SER A 45 -7.93 -7.04 12.92
CA SER A 45 -7.74 -6.31 14.19
C SER A 45 -8.82 -6.60 15.24
N VAL A 46 -9.91 -7.29 14.90
CA VAL A 46 -10.89 -7.75 15.91
C VAL A 46 -10.35 -8.90 16.77
N ALA A 47 -9.32 -9.60 16.29
CA ALA A 47 -8.73 -10.76 16.96
C ALA A 47 -7.55 -10.42 17.87
N GLY A 48 -7.08 -9.16 17.89
CA GLY A 48 -5.96 -8.73 18.71
C GLY A 48 -5.47 -7.32 18.35
N ASP A 49 -4.50 -6.83 19.13
CA ASP A 49 -3.90 -5.51 18.89
C ASP A 49 -3.04 -5.53 17.61
N LEU A 50 -3.47 -4.79 16.59
CA LEU A 50 -2.87 -4.79 15.26
C LEU A 50 -2.47 -3.37 14.87
N TRP A 51 -1.20 -3.22 14.50
CA TRP A 51 -0.61 -1.94 14.11
C TRP A 51 -0.35 -1.92 12.61
N ILE A 52 -0.73 -0.84 11.92
CA ILE A 52 -0.56 -0.67 10.48
C ILE A 52 0.57 0.33 10.21
N MET A 53 1.59 -0.11 9.47
CA MET A 53 2.71 0.72 9.03
C MET A 53 2.68 0.88 7.50
N PHE A 54 2.92 2.09 7.00
CA PHE A 54 3.04 2.38 5.57
C PHE A 54 4.52 2.51 5.17
N PRO A 55 5.06 1.62 4.31
CA PRO A 55 6.47 1.65 3.93
C PRO A 55 6.78 2.70 2.86
N MET A 56 8.01 3.22 2.88
CA MET A 56 8.56 4.13 1.87
C MET A 56 7.83 5.47 1.73
N ILE A 57 7.30 6.01 2.84
CA ILE A 57 6.80 7.40 2.88
C ILE A 57 7.97 8.36 2.67
N ALA A 58 7.90 9.17 1.63
CA ALA A 58 8.85 10.23 1.33
C ALA A 58 8.30 11.62 1.65
N VAL A 59 6.99 11.83 1.51
CA VAL A 59 6.35 13.13 1.74
C VAL A 59 5.08 13.04 2.61
N PRO A 60 4.70 14.09 3.36
CA PRO A 60 3.54 14.07 4.23
C PRO A 60 2.21 13.75 3.51
N GLU A 61 2.08 14.13 2.25
CA GLU A 61 0.89 13.94 1.42
C GLU A 61 0.59 12.46 1.19
N GLU A 62 1.64 11.62 1.03
CA GLU A 62 1.48 10.16 0.88
C GLU A 62 0.89 9.56 2.15
N LEU A 63 1.37 10.00 3.32
CA LEU A 63 0.86 9.54 4.60
C LEU A 63 -0.58 9.99 4.83
N ARG A 64 -0.91 11.24 4.48
CA ARG A 64 -2.29 11.76 4.56
C ARG A 64 -3.22 10.96 3.64
N ALA A 65 -2.81 10.71 2.40
CA ALA A 65 -3.60 9.93 1.45
C ALA A 65 -3.85 8.49 1.94
N ALA A 66 -2.82 7.83 2.49
CA ALA A 66 -2.94 6.48 3.05
C ALA A 66 -3.91 6.44 4.25
N LYS A 67 -3.79 7.41 5.16
CA LYS A 67 -4.67 7.53 6.34
C LYS A 67 -6.11 7.84 5.96
N ASN A 68 -6.32 8.71 4.97
CA ASN A 68 -7.67 9.02 4.48
C ASN A 68 -8.32 7.77 3.90
N LEU A 69 -7.59 7.00 3.07
CA LEU A 69 -8.11 5.76 2.53
C LEU A 69 -8.46 4.74 3.61
N LEU A 70 -7.63 4.61 4.65
CA LEU A 70 -7.94 3.76 5.80
C LEU A 70 -9.18 4.23 6.57
N ALA A 71 -9.35 5.53 6.76
CA ALA A 71 -10.52 6.12 7.42
C ALA A 71 -11.80 5.88 6.60
N ASP A 72 -11.75 6.05 5.28
CA ASP A 72 -12.88 5.81 4.37
C ASP A 72 -13.37 4.35 4.42
N ILE A 73 -12.46 3.38 4.59
CA ILE A 73 -12.80 1.95 4.64
C ILE A 73 -13.39 1.55 6.01
N ARG A 74 -13.08 2.33 7.05
CA ARG A 74 -13.54 2.05 8.43
C ARG A 74 -14.99 2.51 8.66
N GLN A 75 -15.49 3.44 7.85
CA GLN A 75 -16.90 3.86 7.85
C GLN A 75 -17.80 2.72 7.36
#